data_AF-A0A3M1NQX1-F1
#
_entry.id   AF-A0A3M1NQX1-F1
#
_cell.length_a   1.000
_cell.length_b   1.000
_cell.length_c   1.000
_cell.angle_alpha   90.00
_cell.angle_beta   90.00
_cell.angle_gamma   90.00
#
_symmetry.space_group_name_H-M   'P 1'
#
loop_
_entity.id
_entity.type
_entity.pdbx_description
1 polymer ?
#
loop_
_entity_poly.entity_id
_entity_poly.type
_entity_poly.pdbx_seq_one_letter_code
_entity_poly.pdbx_strand_id
1 'polypeptide(L)'
;TSFLLIVMIVSVLVFLTLGRPDGIGERLLRLAMVPVIGGISYELIRLSDRGYRNRFWRMFILPGLWLQRLTTREPDRSQLEVAIVALRAALDEDVAQMPGVEVLDGAAELKKVA
;
A
#
# COMPACT_ATOMS: atom_id res chain seq x y z
N THR A 1 -2.90 -0.38 -3.35
CA THR A 1 -4.07 -1.30 -3.34
C THR A 1 -3.74 -2.77 -3.53
N SER A 2 -2.59 -3.13 -4.13
CA SER A 2 -2.27 -4.55 -4.40
C SER A 2 -2.13 -5.44 -3.17
N PHE A 3 -1.75 -4.88 -2.01
CA PHE A 3 -1.68 -5.63 -0.74
C PHE A 3 -3.01 -6.31 -0.39
N LEU A 4 -4.11 -5.55 -0.43
CA LEU A 4 -5.44 -6.07 -0.09
C LEU A 4 -5.91 -7.15 -1.06
N LEU A 5 -5.62 -6.99 -2.36
CA LEU A 5 -5.95 -8.00 -3.37
C LEU A 5 -5.19 -9.32 -3.11
N ILE A 6 -3.90 -9.24 -2.80
CA ILE A 6 -3.08 -10.43 -2.53
C ILE A 6 -3.54 -11.11 -1.25
N VAL A 7 -3.77 -10.34 -0.17
CA VAL A 7 -4.31 -10.88 1.10
C VAL A 7 -5.65 -11.57 0.89
N MET A 8 -6.54 -11.01 0.06
CA MET A 8 -7.83 -11.60 -0.26
C MET A 8 -7.68 -12.92 -1.02
N ILE A 9 -6.82 -12.99 -2.03
CA ILE A 9 -6.60 -14.22 -2.79
C ILE A 9 -6.00 -15.30 -1.88
N VAL A 10 -4.99 -14.95 -1.09
CA VAL A 10 -4.36 -15.89 -0.15
C VAL A 10 -5.37 -16.36 0.91
N SER A 11 -6.19 -15.47 1.46
CA SER A 11 -7.19 -15.85 2.45
C SER A 11 -8.24 -16.79 1.88
N VAL A 12 -8.70 -16.58 0.64
CA VAL A 12 -9.60 -17.51 -0.04
C VAL A 12 -8.94 -18.88 -0.19
N LEU A 13 -7.70 -18.95 -0.68
CA LEU A 13 -6.98 -20.22 -0.83
C LEU A 13 -6.79 -20.97 0.49
N VAL A 14 -6.41 -20.25 1.56
CA VAL A 14 -6.20 -20.83 2.90
C VAL A 14 -7.52 -21.27 3.54
N PHE A 15 -8.59 -20.49 3.43
CA PHE A 15 -9.87 -20.84 4.06
C PHE A 15 -10.66 -21.88 3.25
N LEU A 16 -10.39 -22.02 1.95
CA LEU A 16 -10.93 -23.12 1.14
C LEU A 16 -10.43 -24.48 1.65
N THR A 17 -9.16 -24.60 2.03
CA THR A 17 -8.60 -25.87 2.53
C THR A 17 -9.09 -26.21 3.95
N LEU A 18 -9.45 -25.20 4.75
CA LEU A 18 -9.99 -25.36 6.10
C LEU A 18 -11.50 -25.70 6.17
N GLY A 19 -12.23 -25.69 5.05
CA GLY A 19 -13.66 -26.09 5.03
C GLY A 19 -14.60 -25.12 5.74
N ARG A 20 -15.74 -25.61 6.28
CA ARG A 20 -16.68 -24.83 7.10
C ARG A 20 -16.37 -25.03 8.59
N PRO A 21 -16.41 -23.97 9.42
CA PRO A 21 -16.20 -24.12 10.86
C PRO A 21 -17.49 -24.59 11.55
N ASP A 22 -17.46 -25.79 12.13
CA ASP A 22 -18.56 -26.40 12.88
C ASP A 22 -18.44 -26.12 14.39
N GLY A 23 -17.23 -25.89 14.90
CA GLY A 23 -16.94 -25.67 16.33
C GLY A 23 -16.27 -24.33 16.69
N ILE A 24 -16.26 -24.00 17.99
CA ILE A 24 -15.56 -22.80 18.52
C ILE A 24 -14.04 -22.91 18.29
N GLY A 25 -13.46 -24.11 18.42
CA GLY A 25 -12.03 -24.34 18.20
C GLY A 25 -11.57 -23.97 16.79
N GLU A 26 -12.36 -24.31 15.76
CA GLU A 26 -12.05 -23.97 14.37
C GLU A 26 -12.19 -22.46 14.10
N ARG A 27 -13.08 -21.77 14.81
CA ARG A 27 -13.17 -20.30 14.76
C ARG A 27 -11.93 -19.65 15.36
N LEU A 28 -11.44 -20.16 16.48
CA LEU A 28 -10.18 -19.70 17.08
C LEU A 28 -8.98 -19.98 16.17
N LEU A 29 -8.95 -21.14 15.51
CA LEU A 29 -7.92 -21.46 14.52
C LEU A 29 -7.93 -20.46 13.37
N ARG A 30 -9.10 -20.09 12.84
CA ARG A 30 -9.20 -19.06 11.79
C ARG A 30 -8.67 -17.71 12.22
N LEU A 31 -8.94 -17.32 13.47
CA LEU A 31 -8.39 -16.09 14.04
C LEU A 31 -6.86 -16.16 14.13
N ALA A 32 -6.32 -17.29 14.57
CA ALA A 32 -4.87 -17.53 14.61
C ALA A 32 -4.23 -17.57 13.22
N MET A 33 -4.98 -17.90 12.16
CA MET A 33 -4.48 -17.87 10.78
C MET A 33 -4.36 -16.46 10.18
N VAL A 34 -4.98 -15.43 10.77
CA VAL A 34 -4.87 -14.04 10.29
C VAL A 34 -3.41 -13.58 10.16
N PRO A 35 -2.55 -13.68 11.19
CA PRO A 35 -1.13 -13.31 11.06
C PRO A 35 -0.38 -14.19 10.04
N VAL A 36 -0.73 -15.47 9.92
CA VAL A 36 -0.11 -16.39 8.96
C VAL A 36 -0.41 -15.95 7.51
N ILE A 37 -1.66 -15.65 7.22
CA ILE A 37 -2.09 -15.12 5.91
C ILE A 37 -1.39 -13.81 5.60
N GLY A 38 -1.26 -12.91 6.60
CA GLY A 38 -0.53 -11.66 6.48
C GLY A 38 0.95 -11.88 6.13
N GLY A 39 1.61 -12.82 6.82
CA GLY A 39 3.02 -13.18 6.56
C GLY A 39 3.24 -13.76 5.16
N ILE A 40 2.41 -14.71 4.73
CA ILE A 40 2.48 -15.29 3.38
C ILE A 40 2.26 -14.19 2.32
N SER A 41 1.26 -13.33 2.56
CA SER A 41 0.94 -12.25 1.63
C SER A 41 2.09 -11.24 1.51
N TYR A 42 2.75 -10.91 2.63
CA TYR A 42 3.93 -10.05 2.64
C TYR A 42 5.08 -10.63 1.79
N GLU A 43 5.38 -11.93 1.96
CA GLU A 43 6.43 -12.57 1.17
C GLU A 43 6.10 -12.62 -0.32
N LEU A 44 4.83 -12.89 -0.68
CA LEU A 44 4.40 -12.83 -2.08
C LEU A 44 4.54 -11.43 -2.69
N ILE A 45 4.24 -10.38 -1.93
CA ILE A 45 4.43 -8.99 -2.38
C ILE A 45 5.91 -8.69 -2.56
N ARG A 46 6.73 -9.08 -1.59
CA ARG A 46 8.19 -8.91 -1.63
C ARG A 46 8.83 -9.64 -2.82
N LEU A 47 8.33 -10.84 -3.14
CA LEU A 47 8.76 -11.61 -4.32
C LEU A 47 8.28 -10.97 -5.61
N SER A 48 7.06 -10.44 -5.64
CA SER A 48 6.50 -9.74 -6.80
C SER A 48 7.35 -8.54 -7.19
N ASP A 49 7.82 -7.77 -6.21
CA ASP A 49 8.68 -6.61 -6.44
C ASP A 49 10.04 -7.00 -7.06
N ARG A 50 10.68 -8.06 -6.52
CA ARG A 50 11.92 -8.61 -7.10
C ARG A 50 11.71 -9.25 -8.47
N GLY A 51 10.54 -9.84 -8.68
CA GLY A 51 10.16 -10.58 -9.87
C GLY A 51 9.78 -9.71 -11.07
N TYR A 52 9.63 -8.39 -10.91
CA TYR A 52 9.17 -7.49 -11.99
C TYR A 52 9.97 -7.61 -13.31
N ARG A 53 11.27 -7.94 -13.22
CA ARG A 53 12.13 -8.18 -14.38
C ARG A 53 11.79 -9.44 -15.18
N ASN A 54 11.10 -10.40 -14.59
CA ASN A 54 10.84 -11.70 -15.19
C ASN A 54 9.37 -11.78 -15.67
N ARG A 55 9.16 -12.12 -16.95
CA ARG A 55 7.86 -12.04 -17.63
C ARG A 55 6.78 -12.91 -16.97
N PHE A 56 7.16 -14.01 -16.33
CA PHE A 56 6.26 -14.88 -15.58
C PHE A 56 5.62 -14.16 -14.38
N TRP A 57 6.44 -13.52 -13.55
CA TRP A 57 5.97 -12.79 -12.37
C TRP A 57 5.11 -11.58 -12.74
N ARG A 58 5.36 -10.97 -13.90
CA ARG A 58 4.54 -9.86 -14.41
C ARG A 58 3.06 -10.23 -14.57
N MET A 59 2.74 -11.48 -14.89
CA MET A 59 1.35 -11.96 -15.03
C MET A 59 0.59 -11.94 -13.70
N PHE A 60 1.27 -12.24 -12.59
CA PHE A 60 0.67 -12.20 -11.25
C PHE A 60 0.47 -10.77 -10.72
N ILE A 61 1.28 -9.81 -11.19
CA ILE A 61 1.23 -8.40 -10.76
C ILE A 61 0.17 -7.61 -11.53
N LEU A 62 -0.02 -7.94 -12.81
CA LEU A 62 -0.99 -7.30 -13.73
C LEU A 62 -2.40 -7.09 -13.14
N PRO A 63 -3.07 -8.07 -12.50
CA PRO A 63 -4.40 -7.86 -11.94
C PRO A 63 -4.41 -6.81 -10.82
N GLY A 64 -3.34 -6.73 -10.02
CA GLY A 64 -3.18 -5.68 -9.01
C GLY A 64 -3.08 -4.30 -9.64
N LEU A 65 -2.35 -4.16 -10.75
CA LEU A 65 -2.24 -2.91 -11.50
C LEU A 65 -3.54 -2.52 -12.20
N TRP A 66 -4.33 -3.49 -12.69
CA TRP A 66 -5.65 -3.23 -13.25
C TRP A 66 -6.62 -2.73 -12.19
N LEU A 67 -6.63 -3.34 -11.01
CA LEU A 67 -7.43 -2.86 -9.90
C LEU A 67 -7.02 -1.44 -9.48
N GLN A 68 -5.72 -1.17 -9.43
CA GLN A 68 -5.22 0.18 -9.19
C GLN A 68 -5.75 1.16 -10.24
N ARG A 69 -5.58 0.85 -11.53
CA ARG A 69 -6.10 1.68 -12.64
C ARG A 69 -7.60 1.94 -12.56
N LEU A 70 -8.39 1.00 -12.04
CA LEU A 70 -9.82 1.20 -11.84
C LEU A 70 -10.11 2.22 -10.71
N THR A 71 -9.28 2.23 -9.67
CA THR A 71 -9.44 3.07 -8.47
C THR A 71 -8.70 4.41 -8.51
N THR A 72 -7.70 4.56 -9.38
CA THR A 72 -6.87 5.78 -9.48
C THR A 72 -7.26 6.59 -10.70
N ARG A 73 -7.60 7.87 -10.51
CA ARG A 73 -7.70 8.86 -11.59
C ARG A 73 -6.34 9.52 -11.80
N GLU A 74 -6.06 9.95 -13.01
CA GLU A 74 -4.85 10.73 -13.31
C GLU A 74 -4.95 12.09 -12.60
N PRO A 75 -3.91 12.52 -11.86
CA PRO A 75 -3.96 13.75 -11.08
C PRO A 75 -3.99 14.98 -12.00
N ASP A 76 -4.67 16.02 -11.55
CA ASP A 76 -4.67 17.30 -12.24
C ASP A 76 -3.37 18.09 -12.00
N ARG A 77 -3.21 19.21 -12.71
CA ARG A 77 -1.97 19.99 -12.69
C ARG A 77 -1.69 20.65 -11.34
N SER A 78 -2.72 21.09 -10.62
CA SER A 78 -2.54 21.70 -9.30
C SER A 78 -2.17 20.65 -8.25
N GLN A 79 -2.71 19.43 -8.34
CA GLN A 79 -2.28 18.29 -7.51
C GLN A 79 -0.80 17.94 -7.73
N LEU A 80 -0.31 18.01 -8.98
CA LEU A 80 1.10 17.79 -9.29
C LEU A 80 2.00 18.87 -8.68
N GLU A 81 1.60 20.14 -8.74
CA GLU A 81 2.36 21.25 -8.14
C GLU A 81 2.48 21.08 -6.62
N VAL A 82 1.37 20.79 -5.92
CA VAL A 82 1.39 20.52 -4.47
C VAL A 82 2.25 19.30 -4.14
N ALA A 83 2.17 18.23 -4.93
CA ALA A 83 2.96 17.02 -4.71
C ALA A 83 4.47 17.27 -4.84
N ILE A 84 4.89 18.10 -5.79
CA ILE A 84 6.31 18.47 -5.98
C ILE A 84 6.81 19.29 -4.79
N VAL A 85 6.03 20.28 -4.34
CA VAL A 85 6.39 21.12 -3.18
C VAL A 85 6.49 20.27 -1.91
N ALA A 86 5.51 19.42 -1.66
CA ALA A 86 5.50 18.52 -0.50
C ALA A 86 6.69 17.54 -0.52
N LEU A 87 7.02 16.97 -1.67
CA LEU A 87 8.15 16.05 -1.82
C LEU A 87 9.49 16.74 -1.51
N ARG A 88 9.69 17.96 -2.00
CA ARG A 88 10.92 18.72 -1.78
C ARG A 88 11.06 19.19 -0.34
N ALA A 89 9.97 19.62 0.29
CA ALA A 89 9.96 19.91 1.71
C ALA A 89 10.32 18.67 2.55
N ALA A 90 9.84 17.48 2.16
CA ALA A 90 10.19 16.22 2.83
C ALA A 90 11.66 15.79 2.63
N LEU A 91 12.36 16.38 1.66
CA LEU A 91 13.78 16.19 1.39
C LEU A 91 14.65 17.32 2.00
N ASP A 92 14.09 18.18 2.85
CA ASP A 92 14.76 19.36 3.45
C ASP A 92 15.27 20.38 2.42
N GLU A 93 14.66 20.46 1.23
CA GLU A 93 14.95 21.51 0.27
C GLU A 93 14.23 22.82 0.64
N ASP A 94 14.86 23.97 0.33
CA ASP A 94 14.25 25.28 0.52
C ASP A 94 13.16 25.52 -0.54
N VAL A 95 11.90 25.26 -0.14
CA VAL A 95 10.72 25.46 -0.98
C VAL A 95 10.21 26.91 -0.97
N ALA A 96 10.75 27.77 -0.11
CA ALA A 96 10.34 29.18 -0.03
C ALA A 96 10.78 29.98 -1.26
N GLN A 97 11.78 29.49 -1.99
CA GLN A 97 12.26 30.12 -3.22
C GLN A 97 11.51 29.67 -4.48
N MET A 98 10.45 28.85 -4.32
CA MET A 98 9.68 28.35 -5.46
C MET A 98 8.66 29.37 -5.96
N PRO A 99 8.60 29.60 -7.29
CA PRO A 99 7.61 30.51 -7.85
C PRO A 99 6.19 29.98 -7.60
N GLY A 100 5.33 30.82 -7.01
CA GLY A 100 3.94 30.47 -6.71
C GLY A 100 3.72 29.70 -5.41
N VAL A 101 4.75 29.56 -4.56
CA VAL A 101 4.63 28.96 -3.23
C VAL A 101 4.69 30.06 -2.18
N GLU A 102 3.60 30.23 -1.43
CA GLU A 102 3.53 31.16 -0.30
C GLU A 102 3.64 30.35 1.00
N VAL A 103 4.76 30.49 1.69
CA VAL A 103 4.99 29.82 2.98
C VAL A 103 4.26 30.62 4.06
N LEU A 104 3.12 30.11 4.51
CA LEU A 104 2.40 30.69 5.64
C LEU A 104 3.13 30.26 6.93
N ASP A 105 3.84 31.21 7.56
CA ASP A 105 4.67 31.05 8.77
C ASP A 105 3.92 30.54 10.04
N GLY A 106 2.67 30.10 9.93
CA GLY A 106 1.79 29.77 11.04
C GLY A 106 1.86 28.34 11.60
N ALA A 107 2.73 27.46 11.10
CA ALA A 107 2.81 26.05 11.53
C ALA A 107 4.19 25.63 12.09
N ALA A 108 5.08 26.59 12.37
CA ALA A 108 6.40 26.34 12.95
C ALA A 108 6.39 25.96 14.45
N GLU A 109 5.23 25.85 15.10
CA GLU A 109 5.11 25.35 16.47
C GLU A 109 4.73 23.85 16.53
N LEU A 110 5.42 22.98 15.77
CA LEU A 110 5.58 21.59 16.23
C LEU A 110 6.74 21.54 17.23
N LYS A 111 6.42 22.05 18.42
CA LYS A 111 7.20 21.90 19.64
C LYS A 111 7.49 20.40 19.81
N LYS A 112 8.77 20.01 19.73
CA LYS A 112 9.29 18.78 20.35
C LYS A 112 8.89 18.84 21.83
N VAL A 113 7.77 18.23 22.18
CA VAL A 113 7.44 17.95 23.57
C VAL A 113 7.98 16.56 23.86
N ALA A 114 9.11 16.57 24.60
CA ALA A 114 9.68 15.56 25.48
C ALA A 114 9.59 14.08 25.07
#